data_AF-A0A2V9IY48-F1
#
_entry.id   AF-A0A2V9IY48-F1
#
_cell.length_a   1.000
_cell.length_b   1.000
_cell.length_c   1.000
_cell.angle_alpha   90.00
_cell.angle_beta   90.00
_cell.angle_gamma   90.00
#
_symmetry.space_group_name_H-M   'P 1'
#
loop_
_entity.id
_entity.type
_entity.pdbx_description
1 polymer ?
#
loop_
_entity_poly.entity_id
_entity_poly.type
_entity_poly.pdbx_seq_one_letter_code
_entity_poly.pdbx_strand_id
1 'polypeptide(L)'
;MPHVSVTPSEGMDLLVRRTHQGTLYGLMRTGGPGTVRLRTEGKRVVSLGVEPYAFVLDRGTGIGLVEAAGEVSIDGFFFCRVERGRAWVVSDEQADLKGAKVVRVLVTEPMKIQFARTIAAISVLEEGRSEPLARLIPGGSDPRVLEVDSEVARSVLRVEFK
;
A
#
# COMPACT_ATOMS: atom_id res chain seq x y z
N MET A 1 14.39 -4.39 -24.34
CA MET A 1 13.42 -5.11 -23.49
C MET A 1 13.07 -4.23 -22.31
N PRO A 2 11.84 -4.24 -21.76
CA PRO A 2 11.59 -3.60 -20.47
C PRO A 2 12.35 -4.39 -19.39
N HIS A 3 13.34 -3.77 -18.76
CA HIS A 3 14.14 -4.39 -17.70
C HIS A 3 13.49 -4.08 -16.34
N VAL A 4 13.06 -5.13 -15.64
CA VAL A 4 12.69 -5.05 -14.22
C VAL A 4 13.96 -4.90 -13.40
N SER A 5 13.97 -4.02 -12.39
CA SER A 5 15.15 -3.81 -11.54
C SER A 5 14.77 -3.40 -10.12
N VAL A 6 15.60 -3.77 -9.16
CA VAL A 6 15.50 -3.34 -7.75
C VAL A 6 16.78 -2.60 -7.37
N THR A 7 16.66 -1.49 -6.64
CA THR A 7 17.83 -0.70 -6.19
C THR A 7 17.63 -0.21 -4.75
N PRO A 8 18.55 -0.49 -3.81
CA PRO A 8 19.70 -1.41 -3.97
C PRO A 8 19.22 -2.86 -4.19
N SER A 9 20.00 -3.63 -4.96
CA SER A 9 19.72 -5.06 -5.21
C SER A 9 20.43 -6.00 -4.24
N GLU A 10 21.43 -5.51 -3.51
CA GLU A 10 22.17 -6.31 -2.54
C GLU A 10 21.24 -6.75 -1.40
N GLY A 11 21.28 -8.06 -1.08
CA GLY A 11 20.42 -8.66 -0.08
C GLY A 11 18.94 -8.74 -0.46
N MET A 12 18.59 -8.52 -1.73
CA MET A 12 17.21 -8.53 -2.21
C MET A 12 16.92 -9.70 -3.16
N ASP A 13 15.89 -10.47 -2.85
CA ASP A 13 15.28 -11.42 -3.76
C ASP A 13 14.02 -10.82 -4.39
N LEU A 14 13.86 -11.03 -5.70
CA LEU A 14 12.71 -10.56 -6.47
C LEU A 14 11.97 -11.75 -7.08
N LEU A 15 10.71 -11.91 -6.70
CA LEU A 15 9.76 -12.81 -7.35
C LEU A 15 8.86 -12.00 -8.29
N VAL A 16 8.78 -12.41 -9.55
CA VAL A 16 7.87 -11.79 -10.54
C VAL A 16 6.86 -12.84 -10.98
N ARG A 17 5.56 -12.54 -10.81
CA ARG A 17 4.47 -13.45 -11.17
C ARG A 17 3.38 -12.71 -11.95
N ARG A 18 3.06 -13.20 -13.14
CA ARG A 18 1.87 -12.73 -13.89
C ARG A 18 0.61 -13.28 -13.25
N THR A 19 -0.40 -12.43 -13.11
CA THR A 19 -1.72 -12.72 -12.54
C THR A 19 -2.80 -12.27 -13.53
N HIS A 20 -4.06 -12.61 -13.27
CA HIS A 20 -5.19 -12.13 -14.08
C HIS A 20 -5.40 -10.60 -13.98
N GLN A 21 -4.85 -9.95 -12.94
CA GLN A 21 -4.98 -8.50 -12.72
C GLN A 21 -3.75 -7.70 -13.17
N GLY A 22 -2.66 -8.36 -13.57
CA GLY A 22 -1.37 -7.70 -13.85
C GLY A 22 -0.17 -8.47 -13.34
N THR A 23 0.98 -7.81 -13.22
CA THR A 23 2.23 -8.41 -12.72
C THR A 23 2.40 -8.11 -11.23
N LEU A 24 2.49 -9.16 -10.42
CA LEU A 24 2.82 -9.10 -9.00
C LEU A 24 4.34 -9.21 -8.83
N TYR A 25 4.92 -8.27 -8.08
CA TYR A 25 6.32 -8.25 -7.68
C TYR A 25 6.39 -8.49 -6.18
N GLY A 26 7.04 -9.58 -5.78
CA GLY A 26 7.38 -9.87 -4.39
C GLY A 26 8.84 -9.54 -4.14
N LEU A 27 9.10 -8.74 -3.13
CA LEU A 27 10.44 -8.33 -2.72
C LEU A 27 10.72 -8.98 -1.37
N MET A 28 11.82 -9.70 -1.23
CA MET A 28 12.28 -10.23 0.06
C MET A 28 13.67 -9.71 0.36
N ARG A 29 13.91 -9.33 1.61
CA ARG A 29 15.16 -8.72 2.05
C ARG A 29 15.83 -9.56 3.12
N THR A 30 17.12 -9.82 2.93
CA THR A 30 18.03 -10.38 3.93
C THR A 30 18.83 -9.25 4.57
N GLY A 31 19.08 -9.32 5.88
CA GLY A 31 19.90 -8.31 6.59
C GLY A 31 19.13 -7.14 7.21
N GLY A 32 17.81 -7.23 7.36
CA GLY A 32 16.98 -6.27 8.11
C GLY A 32 16.21 -5.27 7.25
N PRO A 33 15.43 -4.36 7.87
CA PRO A 33 14.54 -3.43 7.17
C PRO A 33 15.31 -2.51 6.22
N GLY A 34 14.71 -2.13 5.09
CA GLY A 34 15.31 -1.13 4.21
C GLY A 34 14.38 -0.65 3.11
N THR A 35 14.70 0.52 2.55
CA THR A 35 13.96 1.09 1.42
C THR A 35 14.59 0.65 0.10
N VAL A 36 13.74 0.29 -0.86
CA VAL A 36 14.15 -0.09 -2.21
C VAL A 36 13.34 0.68 -3.25
N ARG A 37 13.89 0.78 -4.47
CA ARG A 37 13.20 1.25 -5.67
C ARG A 37 13.01 0.07 -6.61
N LEU A 38 11.76 -0.31 -6.85
CA LEU A 38 11.35 -1.27 -7.85
C LEU A 38 10.98 -0.55 -9.14
N ARG A 39 11.63 -0.91 -10.24
CA ARG A 39 11.20 -0.54 -11.59
C ARG A 39 10.45 -1.71 -12.21
N THR A 40 9.19 -1.51 -12.56
CA THR A 40 8.31 -2.56 -13.12
C THR A 40 8.54 -2.76 -14.63
N GLU A 41 8.00 -3.83 -15.19
CA GLU A 41 7.94 -4.05 -16.65
C GLU A 41 7.22 -2.87 -17.36
N GLY A 42 6.20 -2.31 -16.72
CA GLY A 42 5.46 -1.12 -17.15
C GLY A 42 6.24 0.20 -17.02
N LYS A 43 7.53 0.14 -16.64
CA LYS A 43 8.44 1.29 -16.41
C LYS A 43 8.03 2.20 -15.26
N ARG A 44 7.06 1.81 -14.43
CA ARG A 44 6.72 2.51 -13.19
C ARG A 44 7.82 2.31 -12.18
N VAL A 45 8.05 3.31 -11.34
CA VAL A 45 9.03 3.26 -10.26
C VAL A 45 8.31 3.37 -8.93
N VAL A 46 8.35 2.31 -8.14
CA VAL A 46 7.79 2.28 -6.78
C VAL A 46 8.95 2.28 -5.79
N SER A 47 9.03 3.28 -4.92
CA SER A 47 9.93 3.25 -3.77
C SER A 47 9.14 2.83 -2.54
N LEU A 48 9.63 1.86 -1.78
CA LEU A 48 8.90 1.26 -0.66
C LEU A 48 9.86 0.66 0.37
N GLY A 49 9.43 0.64 1.64
CA GLY A 49 10.13 -0.10 2.69
C GLY A 49 9.81 -1.60 2.65
N VAL A 50 10.83 -2.41 2.86
CA VAL A 50 10.80 -3.87 2.87
C VAL A 50 11.26 -4.38 4.23
N GLU A 51 10.37 -5.07 4.95
CA GLU A 51 10.64 -5.60 6.29
C GLU A 51 9.73 -6.81 6.60
N PRO A 52 10.20 -8.06 6.50
CA PRO A 52 11.33 -8.54 5.68
C PRO A 52 10.93 -8.69 4.20
N TYR A 53 9.67 -8.42 3.86
CA TYR A 53 9.16 -8.51 2.50
C TYR A 53 8.21 -7.36 2.18
N ALA A 54 7.92 -7.18 0.89
CA ALA A 54 6.95 -6.23 0.37
C ALA A 54 6.35 -6.75 -0.95
N PHE A 55 5.16 -6.28 -1.30
CA PHE A 55 4.52 -6.62 -2.57
C PHE A 55 4.04 -5.39 -3.32
N VAL A 56 4.12 -5.46 -4.65
CA VAL A 56 3.58 -4.45 -5.57
C VAL A 56 2.83 -5.16 -6.68
N LEU A 57 1.59 -4.74 -6.94
CA LEU A 57 0.82 -5.20 -8.12
C LEU A 57 0.77 -4.08 -9.16
N ASP A 58 1.42 -4.28 -10.30
CA ASP A 58 1.29 -3.42 -11.48
C ASP A 58 0.20 -3.98 -12.39
N ARG A 59 -0.94 -3.26 -12.50
CA ARG A 59 -2.08 -3.67 -13.33
C ARG A 59 -1.92 -3.27 -14.81
N GLY A 60 -0.79 -2.69 -15.19
CA GLY A 60 -0.58 -2.09 -16.51
C GLY A 60 -1.20 -0.70 -16.62
N THR A 61 -2.42 -0.50 -16.11
CA THR A 61 -3.08 0.82 -16.01
C THR A 61 -2.57 1.67 -14.84
N GLY A 62 -2.01 1.05 -13.80
CA GLY A 62 -1.52 1.73 -12.59
C GLY A 62 -0.97 0.75 -11.56
N ILE A 63 -0.37 1.28 -10.48
CA ILE A 63 -0.05 0.45 -9.32
C ILE A 63 -1.36 0.26 -8.53
N GLY A 64 -1.82 -0.99 -8.45
CA GLY A 64 -3.12 -1.32 -7.87
C GLY A 64 -3.07 -1.79 -6.42
N LEU A 65 -1.91 -2.28 -5.98
CA LEU A 65 -1.68 -2.77 -4.63
C LEU A 65 -0.24 -2.52 -4.21
N VAL A 66 -0.08 -2.12 -2.95
CA VAL A 66 1.20 -2.15 -2.24
C VAL A 66 1.00 -2.81 -0.88
N GLU A 67 1.86 -3.77 -0.54
CA GLU A 67 2.13 -4.19 0.83
C GLU A 67 3.53 -3.72 1.18
N ALA A 68 3.67 -2.78 2.10
CA ALA A 68 4.97 -2.20 2.42
C ALA A 68 5.04 -1.65 3.85
N ALA A 69 6.27 -1.52 4.33
CA ALA A 69 6.61 -0.73 5.51
C ALA A 69 7.11 0.66 5.09
N GLY A 70 7.16 1.60 6.05
CA GLY A 70 7.78 2.90 5.84
C GLY A 70 7.12 3.74 4.74
N GLU A 71 7.93 4.57 4.08
CA GLU A 71 7.46 5.45 3.01
C GLU A 71 7.23 4.69 1.71
N VAL A 72 6.10 4.96 1.08
CA VAL A 72 5.73 4.47 -0.25
C VAL A 72 5.58 5.64 -1.20
N SER A 73 6.32 5.61 -2.32
CA SER A 73 6.17 6.55 -3.42
C SER A 73 5.99 5.83 -4.76
N ILE A 74 5.15 6.39 -5.63
CA ILE A 74 4.85 5.86 -6.96
C ILE A 74 5.19 6.93 -7.99
N ASP A 75 6.15 6.67 -8.86
CA ASP A 75 6.69 7.61 -9.86
C ASP A 75 7.06 8.97 -9.23
N GLY A 76 7.70 8.91 -8.05
CA GLY A 76 8.13 10.08 -7.28
C GLY A 76 7.02 10.78 -6.50
N PHE A 77 5.75 10.40 -6.66
CA PHE A 77 4.67 10.89 -5.82
C PHE A 77 4.67 10.15 -4.49
N PHE A 78 4.88 10.86 -3.39
CA PHE A 78 4.62 10.34 -2.05
C PHE A 78 3.16 9.90 -1.95
N PHE A 79 2.92 8.63 -1.66
CA PHE A 79 1.57 8.07 -1.53
C PHE A 79 1.15 7.96 -0.05
N CYS A 80 1.95 7.26 0.74
CA CYS A 80 1.75 7.14 2.17
C CYS A 80 3.05 6.79 2.91
N ARG A 81 3.00 6.89 4.24
CA ARG A 81 4.02 6.39 5.15
C ARG A 81 3.35 5.51 6.21
N VAL A 82 3.78 4.27 6.31
CA VAL A 82 3.44 3.35 7.40
C VAL A 82 4.47 3.57 8.51
N GLU A 83 4.04 4.07 9.67
CA GLU A 83 4.96 4.41 10.75
C GLU A 83 5.60 3.18 11.40
N ARG A 84 4.83 2.10 11.52
CA ARG A 84 5.27 0.81 12.09
C ARG A 84 4.52 -0.35 11.43
N GLY A 85 5.24 -1.45 11.22
CA GLY A 85 4.68 -2.66 10.63
C GLY A 85 4.56 -2.57 9.11
N ARG A 86 3.62 -3.33 8.54
CA ARG A 86 3.29 -3.32 7.10
C ARG A 86 1.80 -3.14 6.90
N ALA A 87 1.43 -2.30 5.95
CA ALA A 87 0.03 -2.12 5.55
C ALA A 87 -0.20 -2.62 4.13
N TRP A 88 -1.34 -3.25 3.90
CA TRP A 88 -1.82 -3.60 2.57
C TRP A 88 -2.76 -2.50 2.11
N VAL A 89 -2.38 -1.78 1.06
CA VAL A 89 -3.20 -0.73 0.47
C VAL A 89 -3.54 -1.09 -0.95
N VAL A 90 -4.83 -1.16 -1.24
CA VAL A 90 -5.37 -1.61 -2.53
C VAL A 90 -6.31 -0.54 -3.07
N SER A 91 -6.12 -0.12 -4.30
CA SER A 91 -7.12 0.70 -4.99
C SER A 91 -8.26 -0.18 -5.50
N ASP A 92 -9.48 0.37 -5.49
CA ASP A 92 -10.62 -0.28 -6.13
C ASP A 92 -10.30 -0.59 -7.61
N GLU A 93 -10.93 -1.66 -8.10
CA GLU A 93 -10.61 -2.31 -9.36
C GLU A 93 -10.49 -1.28 -10.50
N GLN A 94 -9.30 -1.20 -11.09
CA GLN A 94 -8.86 -0.33 -12.20
C GLN A 94 -8.14 0.98 -11.85
N ALA A 95 -8.24 1.53 -10.64
CA ALA A 95 -7.55 2.79 -10.34
C ALA A 95 -6.05 2.60 -10.03
N ASP A 96 -5.22 3.55 -10.45
CA ASP A 96 -3.87 3.71 -9.91
C ASP A 96 -3.96 4.27 -8.48
N LEU A 97 -3.20 3.72 -7.53
CA LEU A 97 -3.19 4.18 -6.13
C LEU A 97 -2.93 5.68 -6.02
N LYS A 98 -2.08 6.23 -6.90
CA LYS A 98 -1.78 7.68 -6.97
C LYS A 98 -3.03 8.54 -7.23
N GLY A 99 -3.98 8.04 -8.02
CA GLY A 99 -5.20 8.75 -8.42
C GLY A 99 -6.48 8.24 -7.76
N ALA A 100 -6.40 7.20 -6.93
CA ALA A 100 -7.57 6.52 -6.38
C ALA A 100 -8.34 7.43 -5.41
N LYS A 101 -9.63 7.67 -5.67
CA LYS A 101 -10.50 8.40 -4.71
C LYS A 101 -10.76 7.60 -3.43
N VAL A 102 -10.67 6.28 -3.54
CA VAL A 102 -10.97 5.32 -2.49
C VAL A 102 -9.90 4.25 -2.51
N VAL A 103 -9.41 3.88 -1.33
CA VAL A 103 -8.53 2.72 -1.14
C VAL A 103 -9.07 1.82 -0.04
N ARG A 104 -8.73 0.55 -0.13
CA ARG A 104 -8.92 -0.41 0.96
C ARG A 104 -7.59 -0.63 1.64
N VAL A 105 -7.62 -0.59 2.96
CA VAL A 105 -6.46 -0.79 3.81
C VAL A 105 -6.74 -2.01 4.68
N LEU A 106 -5.87 -3.01 4.61
CA LEU A 106 -5.87 -4.11 5.56
C LEU A 106 -4.61 -3.99 6.43
N VAL A 107 -4.82 -4.05 7.74
CA VAL A 107 -3.76 -4.00 8.75
C VAL A 107 -3.96 -5.12 9.74
N THR A 108 -2.88 -5.77 10.16
CA THR A 108 -2.94 -6.97 11.03
C THR A 108 -2.65 -6.67 12.50
N GLU A 109 -2.17 -5.46 12.79
CA GLU A 109 -1.81 -4.95 14.11
C GLU A 109 -2.14 -3.46 14.20
N PRO A 110 -2.26 -2.89 15.42
CA PRO A 110 -2.45 -1.47 15.61
C PRO A 110 -1.33 -0.67 14.93
N MET A 111 -1.70 0.32 14.12
CA MET A 111 -0.72 1.09 13.36
C MET A 111 -1.22 2.47 12.97
N LYS A 112 -0.27 3.28 12.51
CA LYS A 112 -0.50 4.62 12.00
C LYS A 112 0.01 4.73 10.57
N ILE A 113 -0.86 5.24 9.69
CA ILE A 113 -0.57 5.47 8.29
C ILE A 113 -0.85 6.93 7.97
N GLN A 114 0.18 7.64 7.52
CA GLN A 114 0.05 9.00 7.01
C GLN A 114 -0.08 8.96 5.49
N PHE A 115 -1.21 9.41 4.95
CA PHE A 115 -1.40 9.55 3.51
C PHE A 115 -0.92 10.90 3.00
N ALA A 116 -0.63 10.98 1.69
CA ALA A 116 -0.38 12.25 1.03
C ALA A 116 -1.63 13.14 0.96
N ARG A 117 -2.80 12.51 0.90
CA ARG A 117 -4.10 13.15 0.69
C ARG A 117 -4.91 13.21 1.97
N THR A 118 -5.73 14.25 2.09
CA THR A 118 -6.68 14.40 3.19
C THR A 118 -7.75 13.31 3.11
N ILE A 119 -7.98 12.65 4.23
CA ILE A 119 -9.02 11.66 4.41
C ILE A 119 -10.36 12.39 4.59
N ALA A 120 -11.33 12.03 3.76
CA ALA A 120 -12.69 12.50 3.83
C ALA A 120 -13.55 11.61 4.74
N ALA A 121 -13.38 10.29 4.65
CA ALA A 121 -14.12 9.32 5.45
C ALA A 121 -13.33 8.01 5.61
N ILE A 122 -13.58 7.31 6.72
CA ILE A 122 -13.07 5.97 6.98
C ILE A 122 -14.25 5.08 7.34
N SER A 123 -14.34 3.91 6.73
CA SER A 123 -15.42 2.94 6.96
C SER A 123 -14.83 1.56 7.22
N VAL A 124 -15.34 0.86 8.23
CA VAL A 124 -14.96 -0.53 8.52
C VAL A 124 -15.83 -1.44 7.66
N LEU A 125 -15.21 -2.29 6.85
CA LEU A 125 -15.89 -3.27 6.03
C LEU A 125 -15.84 -4.65 6.69
N GLU A 126 -16.94 -5.39 6.56
CA GLU A 126 -17.06 -6.79 6.98
C GLU A 126 -17.42 -7.64 5.76
N GLU A 127 -16.81 -8.81 5.64
CA GLU A 127 -17.10 -9.74 4.57
C GLU A 127 -18.58 -10.14 4.56
N GLY A 128 -19.21 -10.14 3.38
CA GLY A 128 -20.63 -10.49 3.23
C GLY A 128 -21.62 -9.38 3.56
N ARG A 129 -21.16 -8.17 3.96
CA ARG A 129 -22.04 -7.01 4.15
C ARG A 129 -21.93 -6.00 2.99
N SER A 130 -23.08 -5.44 2.63
CA SER A 130 -23.16 -4.33 1.66
C SER A 130 -22.91 -2.96 2.28
N GLU A 131 -23.17 -2.81 3.58
CA GLU A 131 -22.98 -1.56 4.33
C GLU A 131 -21.80 -1.64 5.30
N PRO A 132 -21.11 -0.52 5.57
CA PRO A 132 -20.05 -0.46 6.58
C PRO A 132 -20.55 -0.86 7.96
N LEU A 133 -19.71 -1.60 8.71
CA LEU A 133 -19.96 -1.92 10.11
C LEU A 133 -19.92 -0.67 10.99
N ALA A 134 -18.99 0.24 10.70
CA ALA A 134 -18.80 1.49 11.41
C ALA A 134 -18.16 2.55 10.51
N ARG A 135 -18.32 3.82 10.87
CA ARG A 135 -17.57 4.94 10.31
C ARG A 135 -16.61 5.48 11.37
N LEU A 136 -15.35 5.66 11.00
CA LEU A 136 -14.32 6.18 11.89
C LEU A 136 -14.02 7.64 11.52
N ILE A 137 -13.62 8.41 12.53
CA ILE A 137 -13.12 9.77 12.35
C ILE A 137 -11.60 9.67 12.15
N PRO A 138 -10.99 10.42 11.21
CA PRO A 138 -9.54 10.48 11.06
C PRO A 138 -8.87 10.82 12.41
N GLY A 139 -7.79 10.12 12.75
CA GLY A 139 -7.15 10.24 14.05
C GLY A 139 -6.38 11.57 14.21
N GLY A 140 -6.46 12.17 15.39
CA GLY A 140 -5.66 13.34 15.76
C GLY A 140 -6.01 14.64 15.02
N SER A 141 -5.07 15.59 15.01
CA SER A 141 -5.23 16.91 14.38
C SER A 141 -4.85 16.95 12.89
N ASP A 142 -4.14 15.93 12.37
CA ASP A 142 -3.78 15.84 10.95
C ASP A 142 -4.81 15.00 10.20
N PRO A 143 -5.64 15.59 9.33
CA PRO A 143 -6.72 14.88 8.64
C PRO A 143 -6.20 13.94 7.53
N ARG A 144 -4.89 13.74 7.40
CA ARG A 144 -4.26 12.76 6.49
C ARG A 144 -3.86 11.47 7.20
N VAL A 145 -4.04 11.39 8.51
CA VAL A 145 -3.60 10.27 9.32
C VAL A 145 -4.76 9.30 9.55
N LEU A 146 -4.51 8.04 9.24
CA LEU A 146 -5.30 6.91 9.70
C LEU A 146 -4.59 6.30 10.92
N GLU A 147 -5.25 6.32 12.07
CA GLU A 147 -4.83 5.57 13.25
C GLU A 147 -5.76 4.37 13.40
N VAL A 148 -5.18 3.18 13.52
CA VAL A 148 -5.89 1.93 13.71
C VAL A 148 -5.52 1.38 15.07
N ASP A 149 -6.50 1.27 15.96
CA ASP A 149 -6.35 0.66 17.27
C ASP A 149 -6.53 -0.87 17.21
N SER A 150 -6.50 -1.52 18.38
CA SER A 150 -6.66 -2.97 18.49
C SER A 150 -8.06 -3.50 18.20
N GLU A 151 -9.10 -2.67 18.28
CA GLU A 151 -10.49 -3.09 18.05
C GLU A 151 -10.79 -3.21 16.55
N VAL A 152 -10.16 -2.36 15.74
CA VAL A 152 -10.31 -2.35 14.27
C VAL A 152 -9.14 -3.00 13.53
N ALA A 153 -8.08 -3.41 14.22
CA ALA A 153 -7.03 -4.23 13.64
C ALA A 153 -7.62 -5.54 13.10
N ARG A 154 -7.13 -6.01 11.95
CA ARG A 154 -7.61 -7.18 11.19
C ARG A 154 -8.95 -6.99 10.46
N SER A 155 -9.53 -5.78 10.49
CA SER A 155 -10.62 -5.40 9.59
C SER A 155 -10.08 -4.81 8.28
N VAL A 156 -10.92 -4.82 7.24
CA VAL A 156 -10.65 -4.05 6.02
C VAL A 156 -11.26 -2.66 6.17
N LEU A 157 -10.44 -1.63 6.04
CA LEU A 157 -10.85 -0.24 6.13
C LEU A 157 -10.98 0.35 4.73
N ARG A 158 -12.12 0.94 4.42
CA ARG A 158 -12.31 1.76 3.23
C ARG A 158 -12.00 3.21 3.57
N VAL A 159 -10.96 3.76 2.96
CA VAL A 159 -10.48 5.13 3.15
C VAL A 159 -10.84 5.93 1.90
N GLU A 160 -11.61 7.00 2.10
CA GLU A 160 -11.98 7.94 1.03
C GLU A 160 -11.17 9.22 1.15
N PHE A 161 -10.67 9.72 0.04
CA PHE A 161 -9.86 10.95 -0.01
C PHE A 161 -10.65 12.13 -0.60
N LYS A 162 -10.30 13.34 -0.17
CA LYS A 162 -10.77 14.59 -0.80
C LYS A 162 -10.21 14.77 -2.21
#